data_AF-A0A285X5P2-F1
#
_entry.id   AF-A0A285X5P2-F1
#
_cell.length_a   1.000
_cell.length_b   1.000
_cell.length_c   1.000
_cell.angle_alpha   90.00
_cell.angle_beta   90.00
_cell.angle_gamma   90.00
#
_symmetry.space_group_name_H-M   'P 1'
#
loop_
_entity.id
_entity.type
_entity.pdbx_description
1 polymer ?
#
loop_
_entity_poly.entity_id
_entity_poly.type
_entity_poly.pdbx_seq_one_letter_code
_entity_poly.pdbx_strand_id
1 'polypeptide(L)'
;MELLIALISIEIIASKFLASYISSYRPEGPYEEKNPLLRLLLDKLKVAHDEWLSFFCTILAVGTSLYLLNSLYTGPAYQFLFVFTGFYTTILNLGAAHSSYFRRTNFITRRLLR
;
A
#
# COMPACT_ATOMS: atom_id res chain seq x y z
N MET A 1 -9.74 1.76 21.54
CA MET A 1 -9.75 1.26 20.16
C MET A 1 -9.52 2.37 19.15
N GLU A 2 -10.22 3.50 19.25
CA GLU A 2 -10.02 4.67 18.37
C GLU A 2 -8.56 5.10 18.21
N LEU A 3 -7.82 5.23 19.33
CA LEU A 3 -6.38 5.57 19.28
C LEU A 3 -5.56 4.55 18.49
N LEU A 4 -5.85 3.25 18.64
CA LEU A 4 -5.13 2.17 17.96
C LEU A 4 -5.40 2.20 16.45
N ILE A 5 -6.66 2.41 16.06
CA ILE A 5 -7.08 2.56 14.66
C ILE A 5 -6.38 3.76 14.02
N ALA A 6 -6.30 4.89 14.74
CA ALA A 6 -5.60 6.08 14.27
C ALA A 6 -4.10 5.84 14.08
N LEU A 7 -3.43 5.22 15.07
CA LEU A 7 -2.01 4.89 14.99
C LEU A 7 -1.70 3.99 13.80
N ILE A 8 -2.49 2.93 13.59
CA ILE A 8 -2.30 2.01 12.47
C ILE A 8 -2.57 2.70 11.13
N SER A 9 -3.57 3.57 11.07
CA SER A 9 -3.84 4.36 9.87
C SER A 9 -2.64 5.24 9.49
N ILE A 10 -2.03 5.89 10.50
CA ILE A 10 -0.82 6.68 10.33
C ILE A 10 0.34 5.78 9.89
N GLU A 11 0.52 4.60 10.48
CA GLU A 11 1.57 3.65 10.07
C GLU A 11 1.40 3.16 8.63
N ILE A 12 0.18 2.87 8.18
CA ILE A 12 -0.10 2.46 6.79
C ILE A 12 0.30 3.59 5.84
N ILE A 13 -0.09 4.83 6.14
CA ILE A 13 0.23 6.00 5.31
C ILE A 13 1.75 6.25 5.33
N ALA A 14 2.39 6.26 6.50
CA ALA A 14 3.81 6.52 6.63
C ALA A 14 4.67 5.43 5.95
N SER A 15 4.30 4.16 6.09
CA SER A 15 4.99 3.06 5.43
C SER A 15 4.84 3.11 3.92
N LYS A 16 3.64 3.42 3.40
CA LYS A 16 3.42 3.58 1.97
C LYS A 16 4.17 4.80 1.42
N PHE A 17 4.16 5.92 2.15
CA PHE A 17 4.94 7.10 1.80
C PHE A 17 6.42 6.76 1.64
N LEU A 18 7.00 6.03 2.61
CA LEU A 18 8.40 5.61 2.53
C LEU A 18 8.66 4.70 1.32
N ALA A 19 7.77 3.75 1.05
CA ALA A 19 7.88 2.85 -0.09
C ALA A 19 7.84 3.60 -1.43
N SER A 20 6.87 4.50 -1.60
CA SER A 20 6.71 5.31 -2.80
C SER A 20 7.83 6.34 -2.95
N TYR A 21 8.31 6.94 -1.85
CA TYR A 21 9.47 7.83 -1.86
C TYR A 21 10.71 7.08 -2.36
N ILE A 22 11.07 5.94 -1.75
CA ILE A 22 12.25 5.16 -2.15
C ILE A 22 12.15 4.70 -3.61
N SER A 23 10.97 4.23 -4.03
CA SER A 23 10.73 3.75 -5.39
C SER A 23 10.77 4.88 -6.43
N SER A 24 10.34 6.09 -6.07
CA SER A 24 10.40 7.27 -6.96
C SER A 24 11.85 7.71 -7.28
N TYR A 25 12.77 7.60 -6.32
CA TYR A 25 14.19 7.94 -6.53
C TYR A 25 15.02 6.76 -7.07
N ARG A 26 14.53 5.53 -6.91
CA ARG A 26 15.19 4.30 -7.40
C ARG A 26 14.17 3.43 -8.12
N PRO A 27 13.72 3.82 -9.32
CA PRO A 27 12.82 2.99 -10.10
C PRO A 27 13.47 1.63 -10.34
N GLU A 28 12.82 0.57 -9.86
CA GLU A 28 13.13 -0.79 -10.29
C GLU A 28 12.87 -0.86 -11.81
N GLY A 29 13.54 -1.79 -12.52
CA GLY A 29 13.47 -1.87 -13.98
C GLY A 29 12.03 -1.93 -14.54
N PRO A 30 11.84 -1.82 -15.86
CA PRO A 30 10.52 -1.68 -16.46
C PRO A 30 9.59 -2.81 -16.00
N TYR A 31 8.66 -2.48 -15.11
CA TYR A 31 7.64 -3.40 -14.64
C TYR A 31 6.59 -3.52 -15.74
N GLU A 32 6.45 -4.73 -16.25
CA GLU A 32 5.50 -5.05 -17.31
C GLU A 32 4.17 -5.48 -16.67
N GLU A 33 3.21 -4.56 -16.63
CA GLU A 33 1.86 -4.80 -16.13
C GLU A 33 1.19 -5.91 -16.94
N LYS A 34 1.02 -7.11 -16.34
CA LYS A 34 0.44 -8.27 -17.02
C LYS A 34 -1.07 -8.17 -17.25
N ASN A 35 -1.76 -7.27 -16.53
CA ASN A 35 -3.21 -7.14 -16.61
C ASN A 35 -3.62 -6.15 -17.74
N PRO A 36 -4.30 -6.61 -18.80
CA PRO A 36 -4.62 -5.78 -19.96
C PRO A 36 -5.61 -4.65 -19.65
N LEU A 37 -6.53 -4.85 -18.71
CA LEU A 37 -7.51 -3.82 -18.31
C LEU A 37 -6.82 -2.69 -17.54
N LEU A 38 -5.91 -3.04 -16.64
CA LEU A 38 -5.18 -2.07 -15.83
C LEU A 38 -4.23 -1.25 -16.71
N ARG A 39 -3.55 -1.90 -17.67
CA ARG A 39 -2.68 -1.26 -18.64
C ARG A 39 -3.41 -0.21 -19.49
N LEU A 40 -4.61 -0.53 -19.98
CA LEU A 40 -5.45 0.41 -20.75
C LEU A 40 -5.85 1.65 -19.95
N LEU A 41 -6.11 1.47 -18.66
CA LEU A 41 -6.51 2.54 -17.76
C LEU A 41 -5.30 3.44 -17.44
N LEU A 42 -4.14 2.84 -17.15
CA LEU A 42 -2.88 3.54 -16.92
C LEU A 42 -2.39 4.32 -18.15
N ASP A 43 -2.48 3.73 -19.34
CA ASP A 43 -2.12 4.38 -20.62
C ASP A 43 -3.03 5.57 -20.92
N LYS A 44 -4.35 5.45 -20.68
CA LYS A 44 -5.30 6.56 -20.86
C LYS A 44 -5.04 7.72 -19.90
N LEU A 45 -4.65 7.41 -18.67
CA LEU A 45 -4.32 8.41 -17.66
C LEU A 45 -2.90 9.00 -17.85
N LYS A 46 -2.09 8.48 -18.78
CA LYS A 46 -0.66 8.81 -18.94
C LYS A 46 0.12 8.69 -17.62
N VAL A 47 -0.34 7.84 -16.71
CA VAL A 47 0.30 7.59 -15.42
C VAL A 47 1.28 6.45 -15.65
N ALA A 48 2.44 6.79 -16.20
CA ALA A 48 3.55 5.86 -16.27
C ALA A 48 4.11 5.70 -14.86
N HIS A 49 3.82 4.57 -14.21
CA HIS A 49 4.47 4.14 -12.97
C HIS A 49 4.54 5.22 -11.87
N ASP A 50 3.41 5.90 -11.62
CA ASP A 50 3.41 6.95 -10.63
C ASP A 50 3.21 6.37 -9.23
N GLU A 51 4.33 6.08 -8.57
CA GLU A 51 4.39 5.72 -7.15
C GLU A 51 3.59 6.70 -6.27
N TRP A 52 3.51 7.98 -6.67
CA TRP A 52 2.71 8.99 -5.99
C TRP A 52 1.22 8.81 -6.18
N LEU A 53 0.77 8.32 -7.35
CA LEU A 53 -0.64 7.95 -7.54
C LEU A 53 -0.99 6.76 -6.62
N SER A 54 -0.11 5.76 -6.50
CA SER A 54 -0.31 4.63 -5.59
C SER A 54 -0.41 5.10 -4.12
N PHE A 55 0.45 6.04 -3.72
CA PHE A 55 0.37 6.68 -2.41
C PHE A 55 -0.95 7.43 -2.20
N PHE A 56 -1.37 8.25 -3.17
CA PHE A 56 -2.64 8.98 -3.12
C PHE A 56 -3.84 8.04 -2.98
N CYS A 57 -3.90 6.96 -3.77
CA CYS A 57 -4.93 5.92 -3.66
C CYS A 57 -4.93 5.27 -2.28
N THR A 58 -3.77 5.10 -1.65
CA THR A 58 -3.67 4.54 -0.29
C THR A 58 -4.27 5.50 0.75
N ILE A 59 -4.04 6.80 0.63
CA ILE A 59 -4.69 7.82 1.49
C ILE A 59 -6.21 7.74 1.34
N LEU A 60 -6.72 7.70 0.10
CA LEU A 60 -8.16 7.58 -0.14
C LEU A 60 -8.73 6.28 0.44
N ALA A 61 -8.02 5.16 0.29
CA ALA A 61 -8.45 3.86 0.81
C ALA A 61 -8.50 3.86 2.35
N VAL A 62 -7.48 4.41 3.01
CA VAL A 62 -7.47 4.54 4.48
C VAL A 62 -8.59 5.47 4.96
N GLY A 63 -8.76 6.63 4.34
CA GLY A 63 -9.84 7.57 4.67
C GLY A 63 -11.23 6.96 4.49
N THR A 64 -11.45 6.25 3.38
CA THR A 64 -12.71 5.55 3.12
C THR A 64 -12.95 4.43 4.12
N SER A 65 -11.90 3.66 4.46
CA SER A 65 -11.99 2.60 5.46
C SER A 65 -12.35 3.14 6.83
N LEU A 66 -11.75 4.26 7.26
CA LEU A 66 -12.08 4.93 8.51
C LEU A 66 -13.52 5.44 8.52
N TYR A 67 -13.99 6.02 7.41
CA TYR A 67 -15.38 6.46 7.27
C TYR A 67 -16.35 5.28 7.41
N LEU A 68 -16.10 4.16 6.74
CA LEU A 68 -16.92 2.95 6.82
C LEU A 68 -16.90 2.33 8.21
N LEU A 69 -15.73 2.27 8.85
CA LEU A 69 -15.57 1.73 10.20
C LEU A 69 -16.37 2.53 11.24
N ASN A 70 -16.42 3.86 11.09
CA ASN A 70 -17.14 4.74 12.00
C ASN A 70 -18.64 4.86 11.70
N SER A 71 -19.05 4.64 10.45
CA SER A 71 -20.45 4.82 10.04
C SER A 71 -21.26 3.52 10.04
N LEU A 72 -20.71 2.46 9.44
CA LEU A 72 -21.43 1.22 9.13
C LEU A 72 -20.90 0.01 9.90
N TYR A 73 -19.62 0.01 10.27
CA TYR A 73 -18.92 -1.14 10.83
C TYR A 73 -18.28 -0.84 12.20
N THR A 74 -19.07 -0.32 13.12
CA THR A 74 -18.63 0.08 14.47
C THR A 74 -18.39 -1.10 15.43
N GLY A 75 -18.71 -2.33 15.01
CA GLY A 75 -18.53 -3.52 15.83
C GLY A 75 -17.04 -3.83 16.10
N PRO A 76 -16.69 -4.30 17.32
CA PRO A 76 -15.29 -4.53 17.72
C PRO A 76 -14.57 -5.54 16.82
N ALA A 77 -15.27 -6.53 16.27
CA ALA A 77 -14.70 -7.50 15.34
C ALA A 77 -14.13 -6.84 14.07
N TYR A 78 -14.83 -5.87 13.49
CA TYR A 78 -14.37 -5.13 12.31
C TYR A 78 -13.18 -4.23 12.62
N GLN A 79 -13.18 -3.62 13.82
CA GLN A 79 -12.06 -2.83 14.30
C GLN A 79 -10.79 -3.67 14.46
N PHE A 80 -10.89 -4.88 15.03
CA PHE A 80 -9.74 -5.79 15.10
C PHE A 80 -9.29 -6.26 13.72
N LEU A 81 -10.21 -6.55 12.81
CA LEU A 81 -9.87 -6.93 11.44
C LEU A 81 -9.09 -5.81 10.73
N PHE A 82 -9.54 -4.56 10.87
CA PHE A 82 -8.84 -3.38 10.35
C PHE A 82 -7.41 -3.28 10.94
N VAL A 83 -7.27 -3.49 12.25
CA VAL A 83 -5.98 -3.47 12.93
C VAL A 83 -5.03 -4.55 12.37
N PHE A 84 -5.48 -5.80 12.26
CA PHE A 84 -4.67 -6.90 11.76
C PHE A 84 -4.27 -6.72 10.29
N THR A 85 -5.23 -6.33 9.46
CA THR A 85 -4.97 -6.05 8.04
C THR A 85 -4.03 -4.86 7.88
N GLY A 86 -4.20 -3.81 8.68
CA GLY A 86 -3.31 -2.66 8.70
C GLY A 86 -1.86 -3.02 9.02
N PHE A 87 -1.62 -3.81 10.08
CA PHE A 87 -0.28 -4.31 10.38
C PHE A 87 0.32 -5.12 9.23
N TYR A 88 -0.46 -6.03 8.65
CA TYR A 88 -0.01 -6.83 7.52
C TYR A 88 0.38 -5.95 6.32
N THR A 89 -0.44 -4.95 5.98
CA THR A 89 -0.16 -3.98 4.91
C THR A 89 1.10 -3.17 5.21
N THR A 90 1.30 -2.70 6.44
CA THR A 90 2.51 -1.97 6.86
C THR A 90 3.77 -2.82 6.67
N ILE A 91 3.73 -4.11 7.04
CA ILE A 91 4.85 -5.04 6.85
C ILE A 91 5.17 -5.20 5.35
N LEU A 92 4.16 -5.33 4.50
CA LEU A 92 4.36 -5.43 3.05
C LEU A 92 4.95 -4.14 2.46
N ASN A 93 4.46 -2.97 2.87
CA ASN A 93 4.98 -1.68 2.42
C ASN A 93 6.45 -1.51 2.81
N LEU A 94 6.80 -1.80 4.07
CA LEU A 94 8.19 -1.76 4.54
C LEU A 94 9.06 -2.80 3.83
N GLY A 95 8.53 -3.99 3.57
CA GLY A 95 9.20 -5.03 2.82
C GLY A 95 9.48 -4.63 1.36
N ALA A 96 8.53 -3.95 0.71
CA ALA A 96 8.71 -3.38 -0.62
C ALA A 96 9.77 -2.27 -0.59
N ALA A 97 9.65 -1.31 0.33
CA ALA A 97 10.61 -0.22 0.52
C ALA A 97 12.04 -0.74 0.73
N HIS A 98 12.20 -1.78 1.56
CA HIS A 98 13.48 -2.44 1.80
C HIS A 98 14.01 -3.13 0.53
N SER A 99 13.16 -3.86 -0.19
CA SER A 99 13.54 -4.51 -1.45
C SER A 99 14.07 -3.49 -2.47
N SER A 100 13.34 -2.39 -2.66
CA SER A 100 13.70 -1.32 -3.60
C SER A 100 14.94 -0.54 -3.15
N TYR A 101 15.13 -0.36 -1.85
CA TYR A 101 16.34 0.26 -1.33
C TYR A 101 17.59 -0.60 -1.61
N PHE A 102 17.53 -1.92 -1.36
CA PHE A 102 18.67 -2.82 -1.46
C PHE A 102 18.85 -3.49 -2.85
N ARG A 103 17.91 -3.30 -3.79
CA ARG A 103 17.88 -3.95 -5.12
C ARG A 103 18.00 -5.48 -5.06
N ARG A 104 17.58 -6.08 -3.95
CA ARG A 104 17.51 -7.53 -3.76
C ARG A 104 16.06 -7.86 -3.47
N THR A 105 15.45 -8.69 -4.32
CA THR A 105 14.11 -9.23 -4.08
C THR A 105 14.06 -9.84 -2.69
N ASN A 106 13.21 -9.29 -1.82
CA ASN A 106 13.08 -9.75 -0.45
C ASN A 106 12.69 -11.23 -0.40
N PHE A 107 13.14 -11.98 0.62
CA PHE A 107 12.85 -13.42 0.75
C PHE A 107 11.33 -13.70 0.71
N ILE A 108 10.54 -12.80 1.28
CA ILE A 108 9.07 -12.84 1.28
C ILE A 108 8.52 -12.69 -0.15
N THR A 109 8.94 -11.66 -0.88
CA THR A 109 8.52 -11.41 -2.28
C THR A 109 8.92 -12.56 -3.19
N ARG A 110 10.11 -13.14 -2.97
CA ARG A 110 10.62 -14.30 -3.71
C ARG A 110 9.82 -15.58 -3.47
N ARG A 111 9.24 -15.75 -2.27
CA ARG A 111 8.41 -16.90 -1.90
C ARG A 111 6.96 -16.79 -2.38
N LEU A 112 6.46 -15.57 -2.55
CA LEU A 112 5.10 -15.27 -3.04
C LEU A 112 4.99 -15.29 -4.57
N LEU A 113 6.08 -15.05 -5.30
CA LEU A 113 6.14 -15.05 -6.76
C LEU A 113 6.62 -16.38 -7.37
N ARG A 114 6.84 -17.42 -6.54
CA ARG A 114 7.06 -18.81 -6.97
C ARG A 114 5.77 -19.59 -6.78
#